data_AF-A0A7X0P7X1-F1
#
_entry.id   AF-A0A7X0P7X1-F1
#
_cell.length_a   1.000
_cell.length_b   1.000
_cell.length_c   1.000
_cell.angle_alpha   90.00
_cell.angle_beta   90.00
_cell.angle_gamma   90.00
#
_symmetry.space_group_name_H-M   'P 1'
#
loop_
_entity.id
_entity.type
_entity.pdbx_description
1 polymer ?
#
loop_
_entity_poly.entity_id
_entity_poly.type
_entity_poly.pdbx_seq_one_letter_code
_entity_poly.pdbx_strand_id
1 'polypeptide(L)'
;MDSASPMSYAWFVEEYRRDSDLIGVTFVRGLSPEGALRRIGATPGDISREVGIAAYAADGGAVLIDYHCWPLPESLSQGTEMARVVTGDTIDEHFVYSADGVVITSFEPYFPGDREGSEPDRLLSHMQVLGMRLDGEADPRTRLALAIALAARSTGVTLTSAHYAAEPTVGSID
;
A
#
# COMPACT_ATOMS: atom_id res chain seq x y z
N MET A 1 -5.50 10.28 18.56
CA MET A 1 -5.10 9.80 17.23
C MET A 1 -5.65 8.40 17.10
N ASP A 2 -6.74 8.24 16.37
CA ASP A 2 -7.28 6.91 16.09
C ASP A 2 -6.24 6.16 15.26
N SER A 3 -5.68 5.11 15.85
CA SER A 3 -4.77 4.25 15.13
C SER A 3 -5.53 3.53 14.02
N ALA A 4 -4.96 3.48 12.81
CA ALA A 4 -5.48 2.70 11.69
C ALA A 4 -5.92 1.29 12.13
N SER A 5 -7.17 0.94 11.80
CA SER A 5 -7.78 -0.36 12.08
C SER A 5 -8.30 -0.97 10.78
N PRO A 6 -8.58 -2.29 10.71
CA PRO A 6 -9.15 -2.91 9.52
C PRO A 6 -10.50 -2.30 9.13
N MET A 7 -11.32 -1.91 10.12
CA MET A 7 -12.62 -1.27 9.87
C MET A 7 -12.47 0.10 9.20
N SER A 8 -11.37 0.80 9.48
CA SER A 8 -11.04 2.08 8.84
C SER A 8 -10.79 1.95 7.34
N TYR A 9 -10.58 0.73 6.83
CA TYR A 9 -10.33 0.43 5.42
C TYR A 9 -11.35 -0.51 4.79
N ALA A 10 -12.39 -0.93 5.51
CA ALA A 10 -13.44 -1.77 4.95
C ALA A 10 -14.15 -1.08 3.76
N TRP A 11 -14.47 0.21 3.90
CA TRP A 11 -15.02 1.03 2.81
C TRP A 11 -14.09 1.04 1.60
N PHE A 12 -12.78 1.17 1.84
CA PHE A 12 -11.78 1.23 0.79
C PHE A 12 -11.74 -0.09 0.07
N VAL A 13 -11.65 -1.24 0.77
CA VAL A 13 -11.66 -2.56 0.13
C VAL A 13 -12.89 -2.78 -0.76
N GLU A 14 -14.07 -2.34 -0.33
CA GLU A 14 -15.32 -2.47 -1.11
C GLU A 14 -15.34 -1.57 -2.36
N GLU A 15 -14.98 -0.28 -2.24
CA GLU A 15 -14.88 0.63 -3.38
C GLU A 15 -13.76 0.20 -4.34
N TYR A 16 -12.62 -0.19 -3.78
CA TYR A 16 -11.39 -0.53 -4.48
C TYR A 16 -11.56 -1.80 -5.34
N ARG A 17 -12.17 -2.87 -4.81
CA ARG A 17 -12.44 -4.10 -5.57
C ARG A 17 -13.57 -3.96 -6.60
N ARG A 18 -14.36 -2.89 -6.57
CA ARG A 18 -15.45 -2.70 -7.54
C ARG A 18 -14.91 -2.39 -8.94
N ASP A 19 -13.77 -1.72 -9.00
CA ASP A 19 -13.28 -1.11 -10.23
C ASP A 19 -12.11 -1.87 -10.87
N SER A 20 -11.49 -2.84 -10.17
CA SER A 20 -10.44 -3.71 -10.73
C SER A 20 -10.25 -5.02 -9.95
N ASP A 21 -9.87 -6.08 -10.66
CA ASP A 21 -9.48 -7.39 -10.11
C ASP A 21 -7.98 -7.46 -9.74
N LEU A 22 -7.19 -6.44 -10.11
CA LEU A 22 -5.75 -6.33 -9.86
C LEU A 22 -5.43 -4.95 -9.31
N ILE A 23 -4.90 -4.87 -8.09
CA ILE A 23 -4.60 -3.56 -7.53
C ILE A 23 -3.44 -3.53 -6.54
N GLY A 24 -2.54 -2.56 -6.75
CA GLY A 24 -1.43 -2.23 -5.87
C GLY A 24 -1.70 -0.92 -5.11
N VAL A 25 -1.77 -0.99 -3.78
CA VAL A 25 -1.84 0.20 -2.91
C VAL A 25 -0.45 0.45 -2.32
N THR A 26 0.06 1.68 -2.39
CA THR A 26 1.34 2.04 -1.75
C THR A 26 1.20 3.30 -0.90
N PHE A 27 1.47 3.17 0.39
CA PHE A 27 1.54 4.27 1.34
C PHE A 27 2.97 4.78 1.43
N VAL A 28 3.19 6.08 1.29
CA VAL A 28 4.53 6.68 1.35
C VAL A 28 4.54 7.86 2.31
N ARG A 29 5.36 7.77 3.36
CA ARG A 29 5.43 8.79 4.40
C ARG A 29 6.06 10.08 3.87
N GLY A 30 5.46 11.20 4.24
CA GLY A 30 6.03 12.55 4.10
C GLY A 30 6.13 13.10 2.68
N LEU A 31 5.71 12.34 1.66
CA LEU A 31 5.71 12.81 0.28
C LEU A 31 4.36 13.40 -0.10
N SER A 32 4.39 14.42 -0.96
CA SER A 32 3.21 14.83 -1.72
C SER A 32 2.93 13.83 -2.86
N PRO A 33 1.71 13.82 -3.42
CA PRO A 33 1.38 13.01 -4.60
C PRO A 33 2.36 13.21 -5.76
N GLU A 34 2.70 14.46 -6.11
CA GLU A 34 3.66 14.78 -7.17
C GLU A 34 5.07 14.34 -6.81
N GLY A 35 5.44 14.44 -5.53
CA GLY A 35 6.72 13.96 -5.02
C GLY A 35 6.87 12.45 -5.19
N ALA A 36 5.82 11.69 -4.87
CA ALA A 36 5.81 10.24 -5.02
C ALA A 36 5.84 9.82 -6.50
N LEU A 37 5.01 10.43 -7.36
CA LEU A 37 5.00 10.18 -8.80
C LEU A 37 6.36 10.49 -9.45
N ARG A 38 7.01 11.59 -9.05
CA ARG A 38 8.34 11.94 -9.56
C ARG A 38 9.40 10.89 -9.19
N ARG A 39 9.34 10.31 -7.99
CA ARG A 39 10.32 9.30 -7.54
C ARG A 39 10.26 8.01 -8.34
N ILE A 40 9.08 7.65 -8.83
CA ILE A 40 8.88 6.47 -9.68
C ILE A 40 9.02 6.79 -11.16
N GLY A 41 9.39 8.02 -11.52
CA GLY A 41 9.58 8.44 -12.91
C GLY A 41 8.29 8.61 -13.70
N ALA A 42 7.14 8.73 -13.05
CA ALA A 42 5.86 8.87 -13.74
C ALA A 42 5.76 10.24 -14.46
N THR A 43 5.31 10.20 -15.71
CA THR A 43 4.95 11.38 -16.50
C THR A 43 3.56 11.86 -16.10
N PRO A 44 3.38 13.12 -15.66
CA PRO A 44 2.07 13.61 -15.22
C PRO A 44 1.01 13.65 -16.33
N GLY A 45 -0.26 13.46 -15.94
CA GLY A 45 -1.43 13.92 -16.70
C GLY A 45 -2.12 12.91 -17.61
N ASP A 46 -1.59 11.69 -17.78
CA ASP A 46 -2.22 10.65 -18.60
C ASP A 46 -2.19 9.29 -17.90
N ILE A 47 -3.37 8.71 -17.65
CA ILE A 47 -3.56 7.34 -17.12
C ILE A 47 -4.08 6.36 -18.19
N SER A 48 -4.29 6.83 -19.43
CA SER A 48 -4.81 6.01 -20.53
C SER A 48 -3.76 5.06 -21.13
N ARG A 49 -2.51 5.17 -20.66
CA ARG A 49 -1.40 4.28 -20.98
C ARG A 49 -1.43 3.03 -20.10
N GLU A 50 -0.74 1.97 -20.53
CA GLU A 50 -0.75 0.63 -19.90
C GLU A 50 -0.33 0.59 -18.41
N VAL A 51 0.19 1.69 -17.85
CA VAL A 51 0.70 1.78 -16.46
C VAL A 51 0.26 3.08 -15.79
N GLY A 52 -1.05 3.30 -15.67
CA GLY A 52 -1.63 4.45 -14.98
C GLY A 52 -1.54 4.34 -13.45
N ILE A 53 -1.09 5.42 -12.79
CA ILE A 53 -1.01 5.52 -11.33
C ILE A 53 -1.75 6.78 -10.87
N ALA A 54 -2.69 6.59 -9.94
CA ALA A 54 -3.35 7.67 -9.22
C ALA A 54 -2.66 7.90 -7.86
N ALA A 55 -2.31 9.14 -7.54
CA ALA A 55 -1.69 9.52 -6.28
C ALA A 55 -2.60 10.48 -5.52
N TYR A 56 -2.96 10.09 -4.30
CA TYR A 56 -3.83 10.82 -3.40
C TYR A 56 -3.03 11.44 -2.27
N ALA A 57 -3.33 12.70 -1.95
CA ALA A 57 -2.84 13.31 -0.72
C ALA A 57 -3.50 12.61 0.47
N ALA A 58 -2.72 12.31 1.50
CA ALA A 58 -3.18 11.63 2.70
C ALA A 58 -2.54 12.26 3.94
N ASP A 59 -3.15 12.05 5.11
CA ASP A 59 -2.53 12.51 6.35
C ASP A 59 -1.19 11.78 6.53
N GLY A 60 -0.12 12.55 6.74
CA GLY A 60 1.22 12.01 6.92
C GLY A 60 1.97 11.63 5.64
N GLY A 61 1.39 11.81 4.43
CA GLY A 61 2.09 11.53 3.17
C GLY A 61 1.16 11.40 1.95
N ALA A 62 1.41 10.39 1.13
CA ALA A 62 0.62 10.10 -0.06
C ALA A 62 0.30 8.61 -0.18
N VAL A 63 -0.79 8.31 -0.87
CA VAL A 63 -1.15 6.93 -1.26
C VAL A 63 -1.24 6.84 -2.77
N LEU A 64 -0.54 5.85 -3.33
CA LEU A 64 -0.50 5.55 -4.75
C LEU A 64 -1.37 4.31 -5.01
N ILE A 65 -2.18 4.39 -6.05
CA ILE A 65 -3.03 3.32 -6.54
C ILE A 65 -2.56 3.00 -7.95
N ASP A 66 -2.05 1.78 -8.10
CA ASP A 66 -1.55 1.22 -9.35
C ASP A 66 -2.54 0.15 -9.82
N TYR A 67 -3.22 0.45 -10.94
CA TYR A 67 -4.25 -0.39 -11.52
C TYR A 67 -3.71 -1.62 -12.27
N HIS A 68 -2.38 -1.69 -12.45
CA HIS A 68 -1.71 -2.75 -13.20
C HIS A 68 -0.67 -3.51 -12.37
N CYS A 69 -0.47 -3.12 -11.11
CA CYS A 69 0.44 -3.75 -10.16
C CYS A 69 1.89 -3.85 -10.64
N TRP A 70 2.35 -2.89 -11.43
CA TRP A 70 3.73 -2.82 -11.87
C TRP A 70 4.71 -2.76 -10.69
N PRO A 71 5.87 -3.42 -10.75
CA PRO A 71 6.90 -3.28 -9.72
C PRO A 71 7.25 -1.80 -9.50
N LEU A 72 7.02 -1.30 -8.29
CA LEU A 72 7.44 0.03 -7.88
C LEU A 72 8.82 -0.10 -7.25
N PRO A 73 9.76 0.79 -7.57
CA PRO A 73 11.11 0.68 -7.07
C PRO A 73 11.15 0.95 -5.57
N GLU A 74 11.96 0.19 -4.84
CA GLU A 74 12.22 0.43 -3.41
C GLU A 74 12.74 1.84 -3.14
N SER A 75 13.37 2.47 -4.15
CA SER A 75 13.85 3.84 -4.12
C SER A 75 12.75 4.87 -3.77
N LEU A 76 11.47 4.52 -3.93
CA LEU A 76 10.35 5.31 -3.44
C LEU A 76 10.44 5.59 -1.95
N SER A 77 11.03 4.68 -1.16
CA SER A 77 11.29 4.85 0.27
C SER A 77 12.58 5.61 0.61
N GLN A 78 13.36 6.12 -0.35
CA GLN A 78 14.61 6.83 -0.03
C GLN A 78 14.38 8.07 0.86
N GLY A 79 15.04 8.13 2.02
CA GLY A 79 14.85 9.20 3.01
C GLY A 79 13.49 9.15 3.73
N THR A 80 12.76 8.03 3.67
CA THR A 80 11.42 7.87 4.25
C THR A 80 11.06 6.39 4.43
N GLU A 81 9.78 6.11 4.67
CA GLU A 81 9.21 4.77 4.74
C GLU A 81 8.07 4.62 3.73
N MET A 82 7.92 3.42 3.18
CA MET A 82 6.78 3.05 2.35
C MET A 82 6.28 1.65 2.69
N ALA A 83 4.99 1.42 2.48
CA ALA A 83 4.38 0.10 2.57
C ALA A 83 3.48 -0.13 1.36
N ARG A 84 3.67 -1.26 0.69
CA ARG A 84 2.92 -1.67 -0.49
C ARG A 84 2.14 -2.95 -0.21
N VAL A 85 0.91 -2.98 -0.71
CA VAL A 85 0.03 -4.17 -0.74
C VAL A 85 -0.38 -4.40 -2.18
N VAL A 86 -0.13 -5.60 -2.71
CA VAL A 86 -0.57 -6.05 -4.02
C VAL A 86 -1.51 -7.24 -3.84
N THR A 87 -2.64 -7.21 -4.54
CA THR A 87 -3.62 -8.30 -4.56
C THR A 87 -4.26 -8.40 -5.94
N GLY A 88 -4.62 -9.62 -6.32
CA GLY A 88 -5.46 -9.87 -7.48
C GLY A 88 -5.50 -11.34 -7.88
N ASP A 89 -6.42 -11.68 -8.76
CA ASP A 89 -6.69 -13.10 -9.10
C ASP A 89 -5.61 -13.72 -10.01
N THR A 90 -4.77 -12.88 -10.64
CA THR A 90 -3.74 -13.31 -11.60
C THR A 90 -2.33 -12.87 -11.21
N ILE A 91 -2.10 -12.46 -9.96
CA ILE A 91 -0.78 -12.03 -9.47
C ILE A 91 -0.53 -12.61 -8.07
N ASP A 92 0.74 -12.88 -7.77
CA ASP A 92 1.14 -13.24 -6.42
C ASP A 92 0.91 -12.05 -5.48
N GLU A 93 0.10 -12.28 -4.46
CA GLU A 93 -0.21 -11.24 -3.49
C GLU A 93 0.98 -10.99 -2.59
N HIS A 94 1.28 -9.72 -2.31
CA HIS A 94 2.46 -9.40 -1.54
C HIS A 94 2.28 -8.14 -0.70
N PHE A 95 2.84 -8.18 0.51
CA PHE A 95 3.06 -7.03 1.35
C PHE A 95 4.56 -6.73 1.40
N VAL A 96 4.92 -5.47 1.20
CA VAL A 96 6.32 -4.99 1.33
C VAL A 96 6.33 -3.74 2.18
N TYR A 97 7.21 -3.70 3.17
CA TYR A 97 7.57 -2.49 3.89
C TYR A 97 9.06 -2.22 3.71
N SER A 98 9.36 -1.02 3.22
CA SER A 98 10.72 -0.57 2.95
C SER A 98 11.01 0.77 3.62
N ALA A 99 12.25 0.94 4.05
CA ALA A 99 12.78 2.19 4.58
C ALA A 99 14.12 2.49 3.92
N ASP A 100 14.33 3.73 3.52
CA ASP A 100 15.59 4.19 2.91
C ASP A 100 16.09 3.33 1.73
N GLY A 101 15.15 2.83 0.93
CA GLY A 101 15.41 1.98 -0.24
C GLY A 101 15.85 0.56 0.08
N VAL A 102 15.54 0.05 1.27
CA VAL A 102 15.79 -1.32 1.69
C VAL A 102 14.48 -1.98 2.09
N VAL A 103 14.22 -3.20 1.62
CA VAL A 103 13.14 -4.04 2.17
C VAL A 103 13.45 -4.41 3.61
N ILE A 104 12.60 -3.95 4.52
CA ILE A 104 12.70 -4.22 5.95
C ILE A 104 11.90 -5.47 6.28
N THR A 105 10.65 -5.54 5.82
CA THR A 105 9.76 -6.68 6.04
C THR A 105 8.92 -6.91 4.80
N SER A 106 8.87 -8.15 4.32
CA SER A 106 7.94 -8.58 3.27
C SER A 106 7.32 -9.93 3.61
N PHE A 107 6.13 -10.20 3.08
CA PHE A 107 5.44 -11.48 3.23
C PHE A 107 4.28 -11.59 2.24
N GLU A 108 3.84 -12.81 1.95
CA GLU A 108 2.57 -13.06 1.29
C GLU A 108 1.43 -12.91 2.29
N PRO A 109 0.38 -12.10 2.02
CA PRO A 109 -0.71 -11.90 2.96
C PRO A 109 -1.43 -13.17 3.44
N TYR A 110 -1.39 -14.27 2.67
CA TYR A 110 -1.90 -15.59 3.10
C TYR A 110 -1.01 -16.28 4.13
N PHE A 111 0.28 -15.98 4.12
CA PHE A 111 1.29 -16.54 4.99
C PHE A 111 2.03 -15.42 5.75
N PRO A 112 1.33 -14.60 6.56
CA PRO A 112 1.97 -13.48 7.26
C PRO A 112 2.98 -13.95 8.32
N GLY A 113 3.01 -15.24 8.64
CA GLY A 113 4.05 -15.92 9.41
C GLY A 113 5.40 -15.99 8.69
N ASP A 114 5.39 -16.15 7.37
CA ASP A 114 6.56 -16.38 6.52
C ASP A 114 7.08 -15.03 6.03
N ARG A 115 7.76 -14.32 6.94
CA ARG A 115 8.30 -12.98 6.71
C ARG A 115 9.77 -13.02 6.31
N GLU A 116 10.11 -12.16 5.37
CA GLU A 116 11.47 -11.95 4.87
C GLU A 116 11.87 -10.47 4.99
N GLY A 117 13.12 -10.15 4.60
CA GLY A 117 13.68 -8.80 4.64
C GLY A 117 14.83 -8.65 5.63
N SER A 118 15.34 -7.43 5.75
CA SER A 118 16.48 -7.13 6.63
C SER A 118 16.12 -7.13 8.13
N GLU A 119 14.86 -6.85 8.48
CA GLU A 119 14.30 -6.99 9.83
C GLU A 119 12.89 -7.62 9.73
N PRO A 120 12.77 -8.94 9.49
CA PRO A 120 11.49 -9.58 9.17
C PRO A 120 10.43 -9.46 10.28
N ASP A 121 10.85 -9.29 11.54
CA ASP A 121 9.94 -9.14 12.68
C ASP A 121 9.63 -7.68 13.07
N ARG A 122 10.12 -6.70 12.30
CA ARG A 122 9.94 -5.26 12.60
C ARG A 122 8.47 -4.88 12.79
N LEU A 123 7.58 -5.51 12.02
CA LEU A 123 6.15 -5.21 12.02
C LEU A 123 5.33 -6.10 12.96
N LEU A 124 5.95 -7.05 13.67
CA LEU A 124 5.25 -8.06 14.46
C LEU A 124 4.32 -7.46 15.53
N SER A 125 4.78 -6.41 16.22
CA SER A 125 3.97 -5.70 17.22
C SER A 125 2.75 -5.01 16.59
N HIS A 126 2.89 -4.47 15.37
CA HIS A 126 1.76 -3.86 14.64
C HIS A 126 0.74 -4.92 14.20
N MET A 127 1.22 -6.06 13.69
CA MET A 127 0.37 -7.21 13.33
C MET A 127 -0.45 -7.72 14.52
N GLN A 128 0.19 -7.89 15.68
CA GLN A 128 -0.47 -8.32 16.92
C GLN A 128 -1.56 -7.34 17.37
N VAL A 129 -1.28 -6.04 17.34
CA VAL A 129 -2.27 -5.00 17.70
C VAL A 129 -3.46 -5.00 16.74
N LEU A 130 -3.24 -5.30 15.47
CA LEU A 130 -4.30 -5.42 14.47
C LEU A 130 -5.06 -6.76 14.55
N GLY A 131 -4.62 -7.70 15.38
CA GLY A 131 -5.20 -9.04 15.48
C GLY A 131 -4.95 -9.91 14.25
N MET A 132 -3.89 -9.62 13.48
CA MET A 132 -3.51 -10.43 12.32
C MET A 132 -3.03 -11.79 12.80
N ARG A 133 -3.69 -12.85 12.33
CA ARG A 133 -3.31 -14.24 12.65
C ARG A 133 -2.09 -14.62 11.83
N LEU A 134 -1.01 -15.04 12.51
CA LEU A 134 0.26 -15.38 11.86
C LEU A 134 0.27 -16.81 11.33
N ASP A 135 -0.58 -17.66 11.88
CA ASP A 135 -0.82 -19.03 11.47
C ASP A 135 -2.17 -19.14 10.77
N GLY A 136 -2.24 -19.92 9.69
CA GLY A 136 -3.45 -20.29 8.95
C GLY A 136 -4.29 -19.16 8.35
N GLU A 137 -5.46 -19.53 7.82
CA GLU A 137 -6.19 -18.67 6.89
C GLU A 137 -7.13 -17.68 7.56
N ALA A 138 -7.24 -16.48 6.98
CA ALA A 138 -8.29 -15.51 7.23
C ALA A 138 -9.13 -15.34 5.96
N ASP A 139 -10.39 -14.89 6.11
CA ASP A 139 -11.21 -14.50 4.95
C ASP A 139 -10.45 -13.47 4.08
N PRO A 140 -10.43 -13.61 2.74
CA PRO A 140 -9.68 -12.74 1.85
C PRO A 140 -9.95 -11.23 2.03
N ARG A 141 -11.21 -10.83 2.30
CA ARG A 141 -11.55 -9.42 2.53
C ARG A 141 -10.94 -8.89 3.82
N THR A 142 -11.08 -9.64 4.90
CA THR A 142 -10.49 -9.33 6.20
C THR A 142 -8.97 -9.25 6.10
N ARG A 143 -8.36 -10.18 5.37
CA ARG A 143 -6.91 -10.25 5.13
C ARG A 143 -6.39 -9.02 4.39
N LEU A 144 -7.05 -8.60 3.31
CA LEU A 144 -6.69 -7.39 2.58
C LEU A 144 -6.85 -6.13 3.44
N ALA A 145 -7.96 -6.01 4.17
CA ALA A 145 -8.18 -4.88 5.09
C ALA A 145 -7.11 -4.82 6.18
N LEU A 146 -6.68 -5.96 6.72
CA LEU A 146 -5.60 -6.06 7.69
C LEU A 146 -4.24 -5.64 7.09
N ALA A 147 -3.92 -6.07 5.86
CA ALA A 147 -2.69 -5.68 5.18
C ALA A 147 -2.63 -4.16 4.90
N ILE A 148 -3.74 -3.57 4.46
CA ILE A 148 -3.85 -2.12 4.23
C ILE A 148 -3.75 -1.35 5.56
N ALA A 149 -4.44 -1.83 6.61
CA ALA A 149 -4.32 -1.23 7.94
C ALA A 149 -2.89 -1.33 8.49
N LEU A 150 -2.19 -2.44 8.21
CA LEU A 150 -0.78 -2.60 8.58
C LEU A 150 0.10 -1.59 7.83
N ALA A 151 -0.11 -1.41 6.52
CA ALA A 151 0.63 -0.44 5.70
C ALA A 151 0.44 0.99 6.20
N ALA A 152 -0.80 1.38 6.48
CA ALA A 152 -1.12 2.68 7.06
C ALA A 152 -0.48 2.87 8.44
N ARG A 153 -0.57 1.86 9.31
CA ARG A 153 -0.02 1.92 10.67
C ARG A 153 1.50 1.95 10.70
N SER A 154 2.18 1.19 9.85
CA SER A 154 3.65 1.14 9.80
C SER A 154 4.23 2.44 9.23
N THR A 155 3.59 3.01 8.20
CA THR A 155 4.02 4.26 7.58
C THR A 155 3.48 5.51 8.29
N GLY A 156 2.46 5.40 9.13
CA GLY A 156 1.78 6.55 9.72
C GLY A 156 0.99 7.38 8.71
N VAL A 157 0.73 6.84 7.51
CA VAL A 157 -0.03 7.50 6.46
C VAL A 157 -1.48 7.04 6.50
N THR A 158 -2.42 7.98 6.56
CA THR A 158 -3.86 7.66 6.68
C THR A 158 -4.65 8.16 5.48
N LEU A 159 -5.09 7.22 4.63
CA LEU A 159 -6.10 7.48 3.60
C LEU A 159 -7.51 7.39 4.20
N THR A 160 -8.32 8.41 3.96
CA THR A 160 -9.74 8.46 4.35
C THR A 160 -10.61 8.50 3.10
N SER A 161 -11.92 8.28 3.24
CA SER A 161 -12.85 8.42 2.11
C SER A 161 -12.86 9.84 1.54
N ALA A 162 -12.65 10.87 2.37
CA ALA A 162 -12.54 12.24 1.90
C ALA A 162 -11.27 12.48 1.06
N HIS A 163 -10.15 11.85 1.44
CA HIS A 163 -8.93 11.86 0.61
C HIS A 163 -9.17 11.16 -0.74
N TYR A 164 -9.83 10.01 -0.73
CA TYR A 164 -10.08 9.21 -1.93
C TYR A 164 -11.12 9.84 -2.88
N ALA A 165 -12.09 10.57 -2.35
CA ALA A 165 -13.08 11.31 -3.14
C ALA A 165 -12.52 12.57 -3.81
N ALA A 166 -11.34 13.05 -3.39
CA ALA A 166 -10.66 14.17 -4.03
C ALA A 166 -10.08 13.76 -5.39
N GLU A 167 -9.91 14.73 -6.29
CA GLU A 167 -9.27 14.48 -7.58
C GLU A 167 -7.79 14.12 -7.37
N PRO A 168 -7.34 12.92 -7.80
CA PRO A 168 -5.96 12.50 -7.61
C PRO A 168 -5.02 13.23 -8.56
N THR A 169 -3.76 13.39 -8.15
CA THR A 169 -2.69 13.63 -9.12
C THR A 169 -2.43 12.34 -9.87
N VAL A 170 -2.39 12.40 -11.20
CA VAL A 170 -2.19 11.20 -12.00
C VAL A 170 -0.91 11.27 -12.83
N GLY A 171 -0.35 10.10 -13.12
CA GLY A 171 0.72 9.95 -14.09
C GLY A 171 0.85 8.52 -14.58
N SER A 172 1.73 8.31 -15.56
CA SER A 172 2.03 7.00 -16.12
C SER A 172 3.52 6.77 -16.25
N ILE A 173 3.93 5.52 -16.06
CA ILE A 173 5.29 5.04 -16.32
C ILE A 173 5.30 4.45 -17.74
N ASP A 174 6.21 4.91 -18.59
CA ASP A 174 6.44 4.38 -19.95
C ASP A 174 7.41 3.19 -19.94
#